data_AF-A0A0B2UUM6-F1
#
_entry.id   AF-A0A0B2UUM6-F1
#
_cell.length_a   1.000
_cell.length_b   1.000
_cell.length_c   1.000
_cell.angle_alpha   90.00
_cell.angle_beta   90.00
_cell.angle_gamma   90.00
#
_symmetry.space_group_name_H-M   'P 1'
#
loop_
_entity.id
_entity.type
_entity.pdbx_description
1 polymer ?
#
loop_
_entity_poly.entity_id
_entity_poly.type
_entity_poly.pdbx_seq_one_letter_code
_entity_poly.pdbx_strand_id
1 'polypeptide(L)'
;MEKRLFEKGCPARPPRSYAPFISSIRYASRACHDRSDCARKDDLESWLYMSVEFYQINILSWRMMTNLAEIRKEKDAFMSERGVTSIPIHYLQSLYTEPNNCEGSTLKS
;
A
#
# COMPACT_ATOMS: atom_id res chain seq x y z
N MET A 1 19.41 -2.03 19.07
CA MET A 1 18.16 -1.98 19.86
C MET A 1 17.65 -0.55 19.84
N GLU A 2 16.78 -0.24 18.88
CA GLU A 2 16.26 1.11 18.70
C GLU A 2 15.10 1.36 19.67
N LYS A 3 15.20 2.43 20.46
CA LYS A 3 14.30 2.73 21.57
C LYS A 3 13.00 3.31 21.02
N ARG A 4 11.88 2.58 21.19
CA ARG A 4 10.53 3.14 21.00
C ARG A 4 10.28 4.22 22.04
N LEU A 5 10.27 5.47 21.60
CA LEU A 5 9.64 6.56 22.34
C LEU A 5 8.12 6.35 22.22
N PHE A 6 7.50 5.81 23.28
CA PHE A 6 6.05 5.81 23.42
C PHE A 6 5.70 6.89 24.44
N GLU A 7 5.23 8.02 23.94
CA GLU A 7 4.68 9.10 24.76
C GLU A 7 3.50 8.59 25.59
N LYS A 8 3.34 9.20 26.77
CA LYS A 8 2.36 8.86 27.79
C LYS A 8 0.92 8.96 27.25
N GLY A 9 0.35 7.83 26.85
CA GLY A 9 -1.07 7.70 26.53
C GLY A 9 -1.44 6.24 26.32
N CYS A 10 -2.23 5.69 27.25
CA CYS A 10 -2.80 4.33 27.29
C CYS A 10 -1.78 3.17 27.15
N PRO A 11 -1.65 2.25 28.13
CA PRO A 11 -0.74 1.13 28.01
C PRO A 11 -1.07 0.30 26.77
N ALA A 12 -0.13 0.25 25.81
CA ALA A 12 -0.29 -0.55 24.61
C ALA A 12 -0.49 -2.01 25.02
N ARG A 13 -1.63 -2.59 24.61
CA ARG A 13 -1.90 -4.01 24.83
C ARG A 13 -0.77 -4.82 24.19
N PRO A 14 -0.18 -5.81 24.90
CA PRO A 14 0.81 -6.68 24.30
C PRO A 14 0.20 -7.45 23.13
N PRO A 15 0.97 -7.68 22.04
CA PRO A 15 0.47 -8.41 20.89
C PRO A 15 0.11 -9.84 21.31
N ARG A 16 -1.01 -10.35 20.79
CA ARG A 16 -1.38 -11.76 20.94
C ARG A 16 -0.35 -12.66 20.24
N SER A 17 -0.13 -13.85 20.78
CA SER A 17 0.72 -14.89 20.17
C SER A 17 0.11 -15.48 18.90
N TYR A 18 -1.22 -15.43 18.77
CA TYR A 18 -1.96 -15.91 17.61
C TYR A 18 -3.25 -15.12 17.43
N ALA A 19 -3.55 -14.73 16.19
CA ALA A 19 -4.80 -14.12 15.80
C ALA A 19 -5.47 -14.94 14.69
N PRO A 20 -6.75 -15.32 14.83
CA PRO A 20 -7.48 -15.98 13.76
C PRO A 20 -7.68 -15.02 12.57
N PHE A 21 -7.64 -15.57 11.35
CA PHE A 21 -7.91 -14.83 10.13
C PHE A 21 -9.42 -14.65 9.97
N ILE A 22 -9.87 -13.40 10.10
CA ILE A 22 -11.29 -13.01 10.00
C ILE A 22 -11.50 -11.99 8.86
N SER A 23 -10.44 -11.40 8.33
CA SER A 23 -10.49 -10.36 7.31
C SER A 23 -10.88 -10.87 5.92
N SER A 24 -11.30 -9.96 5.04
CA SER A 24 -11.48 -10.26 3.62
C SER A 24 -10.15 -10.57 2.94
N ILE A 25 -10.06 -11.73 2.27
CA ILE A 25 -8.81 -12.26 1.69
C ILE A 25 -8.07 -11.25 0.79
N ARG A 26 -8.82 -10.53 -0.05
CA ARG A 26 -8.26 -9.58 -1.02
C ARG A 26 -7.48 -8.45 -0.35
N TYR A 27 -8.06 -7.80 0.64
CA TYR A 27 -7.48 -6.61 1.28
C TYR A 27 -6.77 -6.91 2.61
N ALA A 28 -6.84 -8.13 3.12
CA ALA A 28 -6.14 -8.53 4.35
C ALA A 28 -4.63 -8.20 4.29
N SER A 29 -4.07 -7.59 5.34
CA SER A 29 -2.63 -7.39 5.42
C SER A 29 -1.87 -8.72 5.47
N ARG A 30 -0.57 -8.68 5.14
CA ARG A 30 0.34 -9.82 5.28
C ARG A 30 0.40 -10.35 6.72
N ALA A 31 0.35 -9.49 7.74
CA ALA A 31 0.35 -9.94 9.14
C ALA A 31 -0.88 -10.80 9.47
N CYS A 32 -2.04 -10.49 8.87
CA CYS A 32 -3.25 -11.28 9.07
C CYS A 32 -3.08 -12.70 8.50
N HIS A 33 -2.50 -12.82 7.30
CA HIS A 33 -2.16 -14.12 6.69
C HIS A 33 -1.20 -14.93 7.57
N ASP A 34 -0.24 -14.26 8.21
CA ASP A 34 0.75 -14.85 9.12
C ASP A 34 0.18 -15.15 10.53
N ARG A 35 -1.14 -14.96 10.75
CA ARG A 35 -1.82 -15.15 12.04
C ARG A 35 -1.22 -14.33 13.18
N SER A 36 -0.57 -13.23 12.82
CA SER A 36 0.01 -12.27 13.74
C SER A 36 -1.03 -11.26 14.20
N ASP A 37 -0.84 -10.68 15.39
CA ASP A 37 -1.76 -9.66 15.90
C ASP A 37 -1.68 -8.39 15.04
N CYS A 38 -2.82 -8.01 14.45
CA CYS A 38 -2.90 -6.83 13.58
C CYS A 38 -2.69 -5.55 14.39
N ALA A 39 -1.86 -4.66 13.86
CA ALA A 39 -1.59 -3.33 14.39
C ALA A 39 -2.08 -2.25 13.41
N ARG A 40 -2.01 -0.98 13.82
CA ARG A 40 -2.43 0.17 12.99
C ARG A 40 -1.79 0.23 11.60
N LYS A 41 -0.57 -0.32 11.43
CA LYS A 41 0.11 -0.41 10.12
C LYS A 41 -0.62 -1.33 9.14
N ASP A 42 -1.34 -2.33 9.66
CA ASP A 42 -2.05 -3.32 8.85
C ASP A 42 -3.31 -2.73 8.21
N ASP A 43 -3.93 -1.74 8.86
CA ASP A 43 -5.01 -0.95 8.29
C ASP A 43 -4.51 -0.12 7.09
N LEU A 44 -3.32 0.48 7.19
CA LEU A 44 -2.70 1.22 6.08
C LEU A 44 -2.35 0.32 4.90
N GLU A 45 -1.85 -0.90 5.16
CA GLU A 45 -1.59 -1.88 4.10
C GLU A 45 -2.90 -2.29 3.39
N SER A 46 -3.96 -2.53 4.16
CA SER A 46 -5.28 -2.85 3.60
C SER A 46 -5.84 -1.70 2.77
N TRP A 47 -5.67 -0.46 3.25
CA TRP A 47 -6.06 0.75 2.54
C TRP A 47 -5.27 0.93 1.25
N LEU A 48 -3.95 0.66 1.24
CA LEU A 48 -3.14 0.71 0.03
C LEU A 48 -3.70 -0.23 -1.05
N TYR A 49 -4.02 -1.49 -0.70
CA TYR A 49 -4.60 -2.44 -1.66
C TYR A 49 -5.94 -1.95 -2.24
N MET A 50 -6.78 -1.31 -1.43
CA MET A 50 -8.03 -0.71 -1.90
C MET A 50 -7.76 0.47 -2.83
N SER A 51 -6.90 1.39 -2.42
CA SER A 51 -6.54 2.60 -3.17
C SER A 51 -5.99 2.27 -4.55
N VAL A 52 -5.05 1.33 -4.65
CA VAL A 52 -4.49 0.95 -5.97
C VAL A 52 -5.51 0.29 -6.87
N GLU A 53 -6.43 -0.52 -6.32
CA GLU A 53 -7.51 -1.13 -7.11
C GLU A 53 -8.55 -0.09 -7.57
N PHE A 54 -8.76 0.99 -6.82
CA PHE A 54 -9.61 2.11 -7.25
C PHE A 54 -9.04 2.84 -8.47
N TYR A 55 -7.73 3.09 -8.50
CA TYR A 55 -7.09 3.80 -9.62
C TYR A 55 -6.80 2.89 -10.82
N GLN A 56 -6.50 1.62 -10.58
CA GLN A 56 -6.20 0.66 -11.63
C GLN A 56 -6.92 -0.66 -11.37
N ILE A 57 -8.00 -0.88 -12.13
CA ILE A 57 -8.74 -2.13 -12.10
C ILE A 57 -7.78 -3.28 -12.50
N ASN A 58 -7.87 -4.40 -11.77
CA ASN A 58 -7.07 -5.62 -11.97
C ASN A 58 -5.57 -5.53 -11.62
N ILE A 59 -5.11 -4.47 -10.94
CA ILE A 59 -3.69 -4.37 -10.55
C ILE A 59 -3.27 -5.42 -9.51
N LEU A 60 -4.22 -5.90 -8.69
CA LEU A 60 -3.95 -6.93 -7.69
C LEU A 60 -3.95 -8.32 -8.35
N SER A 61 -2.77 -8.93 -8.51
CA SER A 61 -2.62 -10.27 -9.11
C SER A 61 -3.46 -11.34 -8.39
N TRP A 62 -3.67 -11.18 -7.09
CA TRP A 62 -4.46 -12.09 -6.24
C TRP A 62 -5.96 -11.83 -6.20
N ARG A 63 -6.51 -10.93 -7.05
CA ARG A 63 -7.93 -10.52 -7.02
C ARG A 63 -8.92 -11.69 -7.00
N MET A 64 -8.60 -12.77 -7.72
CA MET A 64 -9.43 -13.97 -7.93
C MET A 64 -8.82 -15.24 -7.31
N MET A 65 -7.73 -15.12 -6.56
CA MET A 65 -7.09 -16.25 -5.90
C MET A 65 -7.81 -16.61 -4.59
N THR A 66 -7.76 -17.88 -4.21
CA THR A 66 -8.37 -18.40 -2.96
C THR A 66 -7.34 -19.04 -2.01
N ASN A 67 -6.20 -19.49 -2.53
CA ASN A 67 -5.14 -20.09 -1.72
C ASN A 67 -4.41 -19.02 -0.89
N LEU A 68 -4.63 -19.02 0.43
CA LEU A 68 -4.06 -18.01 1.34
C LEU A 68 -2.53 -17.93 1.28
N ALA A 69 -1.84 -19.06 1.14
CA ALA A 69 -0.38 -19.08 1.12
C ALA A 69 0.18 -18.47 -0.17
N GLU A 70 -0.48 -18.69 -1.32
CA GLU A 70 -0.09 -18.08 -2.59
C GLU A 70 -0.37 -16.57 -2.59
N ILE A 71 -1.54 -16.18 -2.10
CA ILE A 71 -1.92 -14.76 -1.97
C ILE A 71 -0.93 -14.01 -1.09
N ARG A 72 -0.47 -14.64 -0.01
CA ARG A 72 0.55 -14.08 0.89
C ARG A 72 1.89 -13.87 0.19
N LYS A 73 2.30 -14.74 -0.74
CA LYS A 73 3.51 -14.56 -1.55
C LYS A 73 3.35 -13.44 -2.57
N GLU A 74 2.21 -13.35 -3.23
CA GLU A 74 1.92 -12.28 -4.17
C GLU A 74 1.90 -10.91 -3.47
N LYS A 75 1.35 -10.84 -2.25
CA LYS A 75 1.39 -9.63 -1.41
C LYS A 75 2.81 -9.21 -1.06
N ASP A 76 3.70 -10.16 -0.78
CA ASP A 76 5.13 -9.84 -0.60
C ASP A 76 5.77 -9.31 -1.87
N ALA A 77 5.48 -9.92 -3.03
CA ALA A 77 6.00 -9.46 -4.30
C ALA A 77 5.51 -8.04 -4.62
N PHE A 78 4.25 -7.73 -4.33
CA PHE A 78 3.69 -6.40 -4.52
C PHE A 78 4.26 -5.36 -3.55
N MET A 79 4.51 -5.72 -2.30
CA MET A 79 5.11 -4.81 -1.31
C MET A 79 6.65 -4.73 -1.43
N SER A 80 7.23 -5.36 -2.45
CA SER A 80 8.65 -5.21 -2.83
C SER A 80 8.81 -4.15 -3.92
N GLU A 81 10.05 -3.86 -4.31
CA GLU A 81 10.38 -2.93 -5.41
C GLU A 81 9.60 -3.23 -6.70
N ARG A 82 9.29 -4.52 -6.96
CA ARG A 82 8.54 -4.94 -8.14
C ARG A 82 7.12 -4.37 -8.19
N GLY A 83 6.40 -4.31 -7.06
CA GLY A 83 5.05 -3.74 -7.07
C GLY A 83 5.05 -2.21 -7.11
N VAL A 84 6.13 -1.54 -6.70
CA VAL A 84 6.25 -0.09 -6.89
C VAL A 84 6.32 0.27 -8.37
N THR A 85 7.03 -0.55 -9.18
CA THR A 85 7.11 -0.33 -10.63
C THR A 85 5.81 -0.61 -11.38
N SER A 86 4.92 -1.44 -10.83
CA SER A 86 3.65 -1.79 -11.47
C SER A 86 2.56 -0.74 -11.26
N ILE A 87 2.70 0.14 -10.27
CA ILE A 87 1.80 1.27 -10.06
C ILE A 87 2.23 2.40 -11.00
N PRO A 88 1.41 2.79 -11.99
CA PRO A 88 1.76 3.88 -12.89
C PRO A 88 1.61 5.24 -12.17
N ILE A 89 2.56 5.56 -11.29
CA ILE A 89 2.67 6.86 -10.61
C ILE A 89 2.91 8.00 -11.63
N HIS A 90 3.45 7.66 -12.80
CA HIS A 90 3.76 8.61 -13.87
C HIS A 90 2.53 9.38 -14.40
N TYR A 91 1.31 8.85 -14.24
CA TYR A 91 0.09 9.60 -14.58
C TYR A 91 -0.05 10.89 -13.78
N LEU A 92 0.40 10.93 -12.52
CA LEU A 92 0.36 12.15 -11.73
C LEU A 92 1.48 13.12 -12.14
N GLN A 93 2.66 12.63 -12.52
CA GLN A 93 3.73 13.50 -13.02
C GLN A 93 3.31 14.22 -14.31
N SER A 94 2.65 13.55 -15.25
CA SER A 94 2.16 14.22 -16.47
C SER A 94 1.05 15.23 -16.21
N LEU A 95 0.25 15.06 -15.15
CA LEU A 95 -0.83 15.99 -14.79
C LEU A 95 -0.35 17.22 -14.01
N TYR A 96 0.84 17.16 -13.40
CA TYR A 96 1.46 18.26 -12.66
C TYR A 96 2.69 18.86 -13.36
N THR A 97 3.04 18.38 -14.55
CA THR A 97 4.09 19.00 -15.38
C THR A 97 3.44 20.08 -16.23
N GLU A 98 3.51 21.32 -15.77
CA GLU A 98 3.14 22.50 -16.58
C GLU A 98 3.89 22.49 -17.92
N PRO A 99 3.25 22.90 -19.03
CA PRO A 99 3.96 23.10 -20.29
C PRO A 99 4.90 24.30 -20.13
N ASN A 100 6.15 24.05 -19.75
CA ASN A 100 7.23 25.03 -19.86
C ASN A 100 7.56 25.25 -21.34
N ASN A 101 6.72 25.96 -22.08
CA ASN A 101 7.18 26.66 -23.28
C ASN A 101 6.23 27.80 -23.68
N CYS A 102 6.52 29.01 -23.21
CA CYS A 102 6.09 30.25 -23.87
C CYS A 102 7.35 31.05 -24.22
N GLU A 103 8.04 30.66 -25.28
CA GLU A 103 8.86 31.59 -26.04
C GLU A 103 7.93 32.62 -26.71
N GLY A 104 8.21 33.91 -26.53
CA GLY A 104 7.59 34.95 -27.35
C GLY A 104 7.28 36.26 -26.65
N SER A 105 8.31 37.01 -26.24
CA SER A 105 8.16 38.47 -26.03
C SER A 105 9.25 39.21 -26.81
N THR A 106 8.95 39.52 -28.06
CA THR A 106 9.53 40.68 -28.75
C THR A 106 8.41 41.32 -29.58
N LEU A 107 7.58 42.11 -28.92
CA LEU A 107 6.80 43.14 -29.61
C LEU A 107 7.63 44.42 -29.58
N LYS A 108 8.16 44.77 -30.76
CA LYS A 108 8.66 46.10 -31.06
C LYS A 108 7.47 47.07 -31.06
N SER A 109 7.59 48.20 -30.35
CA SER A 109 6.98 49.48 -30.71
C SER A 109 7.99 50.58 -30.45
#